data_AF-A0A955WAF6-F1
#
_entry.id   AF-A0A955WAF6-F1
#
_cell.length_a   1.000
_cell.length_b   1.000
_cell.length_c   1.000
_cell.angle_alpha   90.00
_cell.angle_beta   90.00
_cell.angle_gamma   90.00
#
_symmetry.space_group_name_H-M   'P 1'
#
loop_
_entity.id
_entity.type
_entity.pdbx_description
1 polymer ?
#
loop_
_entity_poly.entity_id
_entity_poly.type
_entity_poly.pdbx_seq_one_letter_code
_entity_poly.pdbx_strand_id
1 'polypeptide(L)'
;MGARHSRSRVDAPAHARQDAGVTDAATRRAPSAQELVTQLGLEPHPEGGYFRETYRDALALSALPQRFSGPRSASTAIYYLLERGDMSALHRIHSDEVWHHYLGATLTVHVLHPASEHAPARYEALRLGKDLAAGERPQAVVPAGSWFGARLEPTEGRATNARDADRAYGDADTDFVLVGCTVAPGFDFRDFELAQRDALLAQFPEHQALVRAMTRAP
;
A
#
# COMPACT_ATOMS: atom_id res chain seq x y z
N MET A 1 -21.64 -8.89 77.33
CA MET A 1 -22.80 -9.23 76.48
C MET A 1 -22.44 -8.77 75.07
N GLY A 2 -21.84 -9.62 74.22
CA GLY A 2 -22.52 -10.60 73.34
C GLY A 2 -23.05 -9.86 72.09
N ALA A 3 -22.73 -10.16 70.84
CA ALA A 3 -22.18 -11.37 70.23
C ALA A 3 -21.46 -11.05 68.90
N ARG A 4 -20.47 -11.88 68.59
CA ARG A 4 -19.76 -11.97 67.30
C ARG A 4 -20.74 -12.31 66.18
N HIS A 5 -20.77 -11.54 65.11
CA HIS A 5 -21.44 -11.94 63.87
C HIS A 5 -20.43 -12.58 62.93
N SER A 6 -20.43 -13.91 62.96
CA SER A 6 -19.86 -14.80 61.95
C SER A 6 -20.49 -14.48 60.59
N ARG A 7 -19.67 -14.11 59.60
CA ARG A 7 -20.08 -14.12 58.19
C ARG A 7 -19.59 -15.43 57.58
N SER A 8 -20.53 -16.28 57.22
CA SER A 8 -20.31 -17.54 56.52
C SER A 8 -19.62 -17.29 55.18
N ARG A 9 -18.53 -18.02 54.92
CA ARG A 9 -18.02 -18.23 53.56
C ARG A 9 -19.06 -19.05 52.81
N VAL A 10 -19.60 -18.49 51.74
CA VAL A 10 -20.36 -19.24 50.75
C VAL A 10 -19.36 -19.66 49.69
N ASP A 11 -19.08 -20.97 49.61
CA ASP A 11 -18.26 -21.55 48.56
C ASP A 11 -19.01 -21.41 47.22
N ALA A 12 -18.41 -20.67 46.29
CA ALA A 12 -18.84 -20.65 44.90
C ALA A 12 -18.33 -21.92 44.19
N PRO A 13 -19.13 -22.57 43.34
CA PRO A 13 -18.72 -23.80 42.68
C PRO A 13 -17.57 -23.53 41.71
N ALA A 14 -16.57 -24.41 41.73
CA ALA A 14 -15.49 -24.43 40.76
C ALA A 14 -16.08 -24.67 39.36
N HIS A 15 -16.15 -23.60 38.55
CA HIS A 15 -16.37 -23.74 37.11
C HIS A 15 -15.14 -24.43 36.52
N ALA A 16 -15.28 -25.73 36.24
CA ALA A 16 -14.38 -26.46 35.38
C ALA A 16 -14.20 -25.67 34.08
N ARG A 17 -13.00 -25.13 33.88
CA ARG A 17 -12.59 -24.60 32.57
C ARG A 17 -12.60 -25.79 31.63
N GLN A 18 -13.61 -25.86 30.77
CA GLN A 18 -13.54 -26.70 29.59
C GLN A 18 -12.39 -26.15 28.75
N ASP A 19 -11.37 -26.98 28.55
CA ASP A 19 -10.29 -26.75 27.59
C ASP A 19 -10.95 -26.59 26.21
N ALA A 20 -11.24 -25.34 25.84
CA ALA A 20 -11.51 -24.98 24.47
C ALA A 20 -10.18 -25.22 23.74
N GLY A 21 -10.18 -26.27 22.93
CA GLY A 21 -8.99 -26.80 22.27
C GLY A 21 -8.08 -25.70 21.75
N VAL A 22 -6.79 -25.86 22.03
CA VAL A 22 -5.69 -25.20 21.34
C VAL A 22 -5.89 -25.44 19.85
N THR A 23 -6.59 -24.52 19.17
CA THR A 23 -6.55 -24.48 17.71
C THR A 23 -5.14 -24.08 17.36
N ASP A 24 -4.41 -25.02 16.80
CA ASP A 24 -3.06 -24.88 16.28
C ASP A 24 -2.93 -23.58 15.46
N ALA A 25 -2.40 -22.53 16.11
CA ALA A 25 -2.05 -21.28 15.45
C ALA A 25 -0.77 -21.43 14.60
N ALA A 26 -0.11 -22.60 14.63
CA ALA A 26 1.20 -22.82 14.05
C ALA A 26 1.20 -23.30 12.59
N THR A 27 0.09 -23.28 11.86
CA THR A 27 0.04 -23.84 10.49
C THR A 27 -0.66 -22.99 9.40
N ARG A 28 -0.92 -21.69 9.61
CA ARG A 28 -1.43 -20.86 8.49
C ARG A 28 -0.30 -20.40 7.56
N ARG A 29 -0.23 -21.00 6.38
CA ARG A 29 0.58 -20.53 5.24
C ARG A 29 0.18 -19.09 4.87
N ALA A 30 1.14 -18.28 4.43
CA ALA A 30 0.84 -17.00 3.80
C ALA A 30 -0.07 -17.20 2.56
N PRO A 31 -1.05 -16.31 2.33
CA PRO A 31 -1.89 -16.37 1.13
C PRO A 31 -1.07 -16.02 -0.11
N SER A 32 -1.42 -16.62 -1.24
CA SER A 32 -0.95 -16.23 -2.57
C SER A 32 -1.63 -14.94 -3.04
N ALA A 33 -1.06 -14.30 -4.08
CA ALA A 33 -1.65 -13.13 -4.72
C ALA A 33 -3.10 -13.39 -5.16
N GLN A 34 -3.37 -14.51 -5.81
CA GLN A 34 -4.69 -14.84 -6.36
C GLN A 34 -5.72 -15.19 -5.27
N GLU A 35 -5.28 -15.79 -4.15
CA GLU A 35 -6.13 -15.94 -2.96
C GLU A 35 -6.52 -14.56 -2.40
N LEU A 36 -5.61 -13.59 -2.37
CA LEU A 36 -5.91 -12.21 -1.94
C LEU A 36 -6.83 -11.49 -2.92
N VAL A 37 -6.58 -11.58 -4.23
CA VAL A 37 -7.45 -11.01 -5.28
C VAL A 37 -8.87 -11.51 -5.09
N THR A 38 -9.05 -12.81 -4.89
CA THR A 38 -10.38 -13.41 -4.67
C THR A 38 -11.00 -12.98 -3.34
N GLN A 39 -10.26 -13.09 -2.22
CA GLN A 39 -10.79 -12.82 -0.88
C GLN A 39 -11.12 -11.34 -0.66
N LEU A 40 -10.32 -10.45 -1.23
CA LEU A 40 -10.53 -9.00 -1.13
C LEU A 40 -11.41 -8.46 -2.27
N GLY A 41 -11.78 -9.29 -3.25
CA GLY A 41 -12.59 -8.89 -4.40
C GLY A 41 -11.92 -7.80 -5.25
N LEU A 42 -10.63 -7.97 -5.52
CA LEU A 42 -9.85 -7.04 -6.34
C LEU A 42 -10.15 -7.26 -7.83
N GLU A 43 -10.13 -6.17 -8.60
CA GLU A 43 -10.34 -6.15 -10.05
C GLU A 43 -9.08 -5.61 -10.75
N PRO A 44 -8.79 -5.98 -12.02
CA PRO A 44 -7.63 -5.44 -12.73
C PRO A 44 -7.68 -3.90 -12.83
N HIS A 45 -6.56 -3.22 -12.54
CA HIS A 45 -6.48 -1.76 -12.64
C HIS A 45 -5.92 -1.32 -14.01
N PRO A 46 -6.40 -0.20 -14.59
CA PRO A 46 -5.94 0.27 -15.90
C PRO A 46 -4.42 0.49 -16.02
N GLU A 47 -3.74 0.82 -14.93
CA GLU A 47 -2.28 1.07 -14.91
C GLU A 47 -1.44 -0.20 -14.75
N GLY A 48 -2.04 -1.30 -14.26
CA GLY A 48 -1.44 -2.62 -13.99
C GLY A 48 -1.87 -3.16 -12.62
N GLY A 49 -1.67 -4.47 -12.37
CA GLY A 49 -2.09 -5.12 -11.12
C GLY A 49 -3.60 -5.12 -10.87
N TYR A 50 -3.98 -5.19 -9.59
CA TYR A 50 -5.36 -5.30 -9.14
C TYR A 50 -5.69 -4.27 -8.05
N PHE A 51 -6.93 -3.79 -8.00
CA PHE A 51 -7.36 -2.82 -7.01
C PHE A 51 -8.81 -3.05 -6.57
N ARG A 52 -9.19 -2.42 -5.46
CA ARG A 52 -10.59 -2.26 -5.06
C ARG A 52 -10.76 -1.01 -4.22
N GLU A 53 -11.72 -0.16 -4.56
CA GLU A 53 -12.14 0.94 -3.68
C GLU A 53 -12.87 0.38 -2.44
N THR A 54 -12.35 0.72 -1.26
CA THR A 54 -12.86 0.25 0.04
C THR A 54 -13.54 1.37 0.82
N TYR A 55 -13.23 2.63 0.51
CA TYR A 55 -13.81 3.80 1.16
C TYR A 55 -13.93 4.96 0.18
N ARG A 56 -15.04 5.67 0.26
CA ARG A 56 -15.26 6.98 -0.33
C ARG A 56 -16.11 7.81 0.60
N ASP A 57 -15.58 8.96 1.01
CA ASP A 57 -16.28 9.85 1.91
C ASP A 57 -17.53 10.46 1.23
N ALA A 58 -18.64 10.51 1.96
CA ALA A 58 -19.87 11.15 1.53
C ALA A 58 -19.77 12.69 1.55
N LEU A 59 -18.83 13.25 2.32
CA LEU A 59 -18.57 14.68 2.35
C LEU A 59 -17.98 15.14 1.01
N ALA A 60 -18.74 15.98 0.28
CA ALA A 60 -18.30 16.61 -0.95
C ALA A 60 -17.67 17.99 -0.68
N LEU A 61 -16.36 18.10 -0.87
CA LEU A 61 -15.61 19.35 -0.81
C LEU A 61 -15.81 20.14 -2.10
N SER A 62 -16.41 21.33 -2.01
CA SER A 62 -16.65 22.20 -3.17
C SER A 62 -15.66 23.38 -3.28
N ALA A 63 -15.06 23.79 -2.16
CA ALA A 63 -14.04 24.84 -2.12
C ALA A 63 -12.64 24.22 -2.26
N LEU A 64 -12.29 23.83 -3.48
CA LEU A 64 -11.01 23.18 -3.80
C LEU A 64 -10.09 24.12 -4.62
N PRO A 65 -8.77 23.92 -4.57
CA PRO A 65 -7.83 24.67 -5.41
C PRO A 65 -8.13 24.54 -6.91
N GLN A 66 -7.65 25.50 -7.71
CA GLN A 66 -7.93 25.61 -9.15
C GLN A 66 -7.55 24.36 -9.98
N ARG A 67 -6.66 23.50 -9.46
CA ARG A 67 -6.31 22.23 -10.11
C ARG A 67 -7.44 21.21 -10.19
N PHE A 68 -8.56 21.42 -9.49
CA PHE A 68 -9.73 20.51 -9.52
C PHE A 68 -10.86 21.08 -10.40
N SER A 69 -11.45 20.21 -11.23
CA SER A 69 -12.56 20.53 -12.15
C SER A 69 -13.97 20.35 -11.54
N GLY A 70 -14.09 20.51 -10.22
CA GLY A 70 -15.35 20.39 -9.49
C GLY A 70 -15.18 19.74 -8.10
N PRO A 71 -16.29 19.40 -7.42
CA PRO A 71 -16.21 18.82 -6.08
C PRO A 71 -15.49 17.47 -6.04
N ARG A 72 -14.91 17.14 -4.88
CA ARG A 72 -14.32 15.82 -4.56
C ARG A 72 -14.83 15.31 -3.22
N SER A 73 -14.88 14.00 -3.06
CA SER A 73 -15.01 13.40 -1.72
C SER A 73 -13.86 13.91 -0.83
N ALA A 74 -14.08 14.00 0.48
CA ALA A 74 -12.99 14.40 1.39
C ALA A 74 -11.81 13.42 1.37
N SER A 75 -12.10 12.12 1.17
CA SER A 75 -11.08 11.08 1.05
C SER A 75 -11.62 9.86 0.29
N THR A 76 -10.73 9.11 -0.34
CA THR A 76 -10.96 7.75 -0.86
C THR A 76 -9.85 6.83 -0.40
N ALA A 77 -10.15 5.55 -0.21
CA ALA A 77 -9.13 4.53 0.03
C ALA A 77 -9.36 3.29 -0.84
N ILE A 78 -8.26 2.67 -1.27
CA ILE A 78 -8.26 1.44 -2.06
C ILE A 78 -7.34 0.38 -1.44
N TYR A 79 -7.62 -0.89 -1.72
CA TYR A 79 -6.57 -1.90 -1.79
C TYR A 79 -5.93 -1.86 -3.18
N TYR A 80 -4.62 -2.12 -3.24
CA TYR A 80 -3.88 -2.27 -4.47
C TYR A 80 -2.87 -3.41 -4.35
N LEU A 81 -2.77 -4.26 -5.37
CA LEU A 81 -1.92 -5.44 -5.41
C LEU A 81 -1.14 -5.49 -6.72
N LEU A 82 0.17 -5.70 -6.62
CA LEU A 82 1.04 -6.00 -7.76
C LEU A 82 1.63 -7.40 -7.58
N GLU A 83 1.61 -8.21 -8.63
CA GLU A 83 2.41 -9.43 -8.74
C GLU A 83 3.79 -9.12 -9.34
N ARG A 84 4.74 -10.05 -9.20
CA ARG A 84 6.08 -9.93 -9.77
C ARG A 84 5.99 -9.89 -11.29
N GLY A 85 6.55 -8.83 -11.87
CA GLY A 85 6.47 -8.58 -13.32
C GLY A 85 5.37 -7.58 -13.68
N ASP A 86 4.41 -7.32 -12.78
CA ASP A 86 3.52 -6.18 -12.95
C ASP A 86 4.27 -4.86 -12.72
N MET A 87 3.67 -3.79 -13.25
CA MET A 87 4.00 -2.43 -12.86
C MET A 87 2.72 -1.62 -12.69
N SER A 88 2.74 -0.70 -11.73
CA SER A 88 1.94 0.52 -11.80
C SER A 88 2.66 1.47 -12.75
N ALA A 89 2.12 1.65 -13.95
CA ALA A 89 2.70 2.56 -14.94
C ALA A 89 2.72 4.01 -14.41
N LEU A 90 3.71 4.79 -14.87
CA LEU A 90 3.84 6.20 -14.51
C LEU A 90 2.55 6.95 -14.82
N HIS A 91 2.00 7.57 -13.79
CA HIS A 91 0.80 8.38 -13.83
C HIS A 91 0.91 9.53 -12.84
N ARG A 92 -0.08 10.42 -12.85
CA ARG A 92 -0.14 11.57 -11.95
C ARG A 92 -1.58 11.82 -11.54
N ILE A 93 -1.74 12.33 -10.33
CA ILE A 93 -3.03 12.77 -9.79
C ILE A 93 -2.92 14.18 -9.17
N HIS A 94 -4.07 14.81 -8.89
CA HIS A 94 -4.15 16.18 -8.36
C HIS A 94 -4.18 16.28 -6.82
N SER A 95 -4.12 15.15 -6.13
CA SER A 95 -4.12 15.05 -4.66
C SER A 95 -2.88 14.30 -4.19
N ASP A 96 -2.51 14.49 -2.92
CA ASP A 96 -1.49 13.64 -2.32
C ASP A 96 -2.05 12.22 -2.18
N GLU A 97 -1.20 11.23 -2.38
CA GLU A 97 -1.53 9.83 -2.15
C GLU A 97 -0.63 9.23 -1.07
N VAL A 98 -1.26 8.71 -0.03
CA VAL A 98 -0.59 8.00 1.06
C VAL A 98 -0.64 6.51 0.76
N TRP A 99 0.54 5.91 0.64
CA TRP A 99 0.72 4.49 0.40
C TRP A 99 1.04 3.77 1.71
N HIS A 100 0.41 2.61 1.95
CA HIS A 100 0.53 1.81 3.17
C HIS A 100 0.90 0.37 2.81
N HIS A 101 2.06 -0.13 3.25
CA HIS A 101 2.43 -1.53 3.09
C HIS A 101 1.63 -2.42 4.04
N TYR A 102 0.95 -3.43 3.51
CA TYR A 102 0.20 -4.40 4.32
C TYR A 102 0.88 -5.76 4.35
N LEU A 103 1.18 -6.33 3.17
CA LEU A 103 1.69 -7.69 3.04
C LEU A 103 2.57 -7.84 1.79
N GLY A 104 3.48 -8.82 1.82
CA GLY A 104 4.29 -9.20 0.68
C GLY A 104 5.64 -8.48 0.62
N ALA A 105 6.24 -8.49 -0.56
CA ALA A 105 7.58 -8.00 -0.81
C ALA A 105 7.69 -6.47 -0.65
N THR A 106 8.92 -5.97 -0.68
CA THR A 106 9.17 -4.53 -0.73
C THR A 106 8.71 -3.96 -2.07
N LEU A 107 7.87 -2.93 -2.02
CA LEU A 107 7.47 -2.16 -3.19
C LEU A 107 8.38 -0.95 -3.34
N THR A 108 8.91 -0.69 -4.53
CA THR A 108 9.49 0.61 -4.83
C THR A 108 8.45 1.46 -5.54
N VAL A 109 8.14 2.62 -4.94
CA VAL A 109 7.37 3.68 -5.59
C VAL A 109 8.38 4.69 -6.14
N HIS A 110 8.46 4.75 -7.47
CA HIS A 110 9.30 5.70 -8.19
C HIS A 110 8.53 7.00 -8.34
N VAL A 111 9.10 8.12 -7.87
CA VAL A 111 8.47 9.44 -7.94
C VAL A 111 9.38 10.40 -8.69
N LEU A 112 8.86 10.94 -9.78
CA LEU A 112 9.45 11.97 -10.62
C LEU A 112 8.71 13.28 -10.35
N HIS A 113 9.37 14.19 -9.64
CA HIS A 113 8.87 15.51 -9.32
C HIS A 113 9.18 16.46 -10.47
N PRO A 114 8.17 17.04 -11.15
CA PRO A 114 8.40 18.04 -12.18
C PRO A 114 9.16 19.26 -11.63
N ALA A 115 9.89 19.95 -12.51
CA ALA A 115 10.44 21.25 -12.16
C ALA A 115 9.31 22.23 -11.80
N SER A 116 9.59 23.08 -10.82
CA SER A 116 8.72 24.17 -10.39
C SER A 116 9.52 25.46 -10.30
N GLU A 117 8.85 26.58 -10.03
CA GLU A 117 9.51 27.86 -9.78
C GLU A 117 10.52 27.79 -8.61
N HIS A 118 10.32 26.86 -7.67
CA HIS A 118 11.11 26.79 -6.43
C HIS A 118 12.09 25.61 -6.37
N ALA A 119 12.04 24.68 -7.32
CA ALA A 119 12.91 23.50 -7.33
C ALA A 119 13.07 22.91 -8.73
N PRO A 120 14.27 22.42 -9.10
CA PRO A 120 14.46 21.68 -10.34
C PRO A 120 13.70 20.35 -10.32
N ALA A 121 13.53 19.75 -11.50
CA ALA A 121 13.00 18.39 -11.61
C ALA A 121 13.93 17.43 -10.86
N ARG A 122 13.35 16.44 -10.18
CA ARG A 122 14.12 15.44 -9.41
C ARG A 122 13.40 14.10 -9.34
N TYR A 123 14.17 13.06 -9.06
CA TYR A 123 13.70 11.72 -8.84
C TYR A 123 13.92 11.29 -7.37
N GLU A 124 12.99 10.50 -6.84
CA GLU A 124 13.18 9.73 -5.63
C GLU A 124 12.57 8.32 -5.77
N ALA A 125 13.14 7.35 -5.06
CA ALA A 125 12.57 6.01 -4.90
C ALA A 125 12.17 5.80 -3.43
N LEU A 126 10.88 5.62 -3.19
CA LEU A 126 10.32 5.33 -1.87
C LEU A 126 10.24 3.81 -1.71
N ARG A 127 10.96 3.26 -0.74
CA ARG A 127 10.96 1.81 -0.47
C ARG A 127 9.90 1.49 0.59
N LEU A 128 8.78 0.93 0.15
CA LEU A 128 7.67 0.53 1.01
C LEU A 128 7.80 -0.92 1.46
N GLY A 129 7.92 -1.11 2.76
CA GLY A 129 8.12 -2.41 3.37
C GLY A 129 8.31 -2.32 4.88
N LYS A 130 8.70 -3.44 5.49
CA LYS A 130 8.79 -3.59 6.95
C LYS A 130 10.24 -3.64 7.46
N ASP A 131 11.24 -3.71 6.57
CA ASP A 131 12.64 -3.74 6.95
C ASP A 131 13.19 -2.33 7.19
N LEU A 132 12.86 -1.78 8.37
CA LEU A 132 13.28 -0.42 8.77
C LEU A 132 14.80 -0.25 8.79
N ALA A 133 15.54 -1.32 9.11
CA ALA A 133 17.00 -1.33 9.16
C ALA A 133 17.60 -1.21 7.75
N ALA A 134 16.94 -1.79 6.73
CA ALA A 134 17.28 -1.59 5.32
C ALA A 134 16.75 -0.26 4.74
N GLY A 135 16.17 0.62 5.55
CA GLY A 135 15.65 1.92 5.11
C GLY A 135 14.23 1.88 4.54
N GLU A 136 13.53 0.75 4.60
CA GLU A 136 12.13 0.67 4.17
C GLU A 136 11.22 1.40 5.15
N ARG A 137 10.06 1.84 4.66
CA ARG A 137 9.03 2.47 5.49
C ARG A 137 7.66 1.84 5.21
N PRO A 138 6.87 1.49 6.23
CA PRO A 138 5.53 0.94 6.03
C PRO A 138 4.55 1.94 5.41
N GLN A 139 4.90 3.23 5.40
CA GLN A 139 4.08 4.29 4.83
C GLN A 139 4.97 5.28 4.07
N ALA A 140 4.46 5.78 2.95
CA ALA A 140 5.06 6.89 2.22
C ALA A 140 3.97 7.78 1.61
N VAL A 141 4.35 8.99 1.20
CA VAL A 141 3.43 9.95 0.58
C VAL A 141 4.01 10.35 -0.78
N VAL A 142 3.18 10.27 -1.81
CA VAL A 142 3.46 10.86 -3.11
C VAL A 142 2.73 12.20 -3.19
N PRO A 143 3.45 13.32 -3.37
CA PRO A 143 2.82 14.63 -3.51
C PRO A 143 1.97 14.77 -4.77
N ALA A 144 0.89 15.54 -4.67
CA ALA A 144 0.06 15.94 -5.78
C ALA A 144 0.89 16.55 -6.92
N GLY A 145 0.59 16.17 -8.16
CA GLY A 145 1.26 16.73 -9.33
C GLY A 145 2.60 16.08 -9.67
N SER A 146 3.10 15.12 -8.87
CA SER A 146 4.25 14.30 -9.23
C SER A 146 3.85 13.16 -10.17
N TRP A 147 4.76 12.76 -11.06
CA TRP A 147 4.63 11.51 -11.80
C TRP A 147 5.12 10.37 -10.93
N PHE A 148 4.36 9.30 -10.80
CA PHE A 148 4.76 8.16 -10.01
C PHE A 148 4.24 6.85 -10.58
N GLY A 149 4.97 5.79 -10.28
CA GLY A 149 4.66 4.42 -10.67
C GLY A 149 5.38 3.49 -9.71
N ALA A 150 4.97 2.24 -9.67
CA ALA A 150 5.46 1.31 -8.66
C ALA A 150 5.70 -0.08 -9.24
N ARG A 151 6.68 -0.79 -8.70
CA ARG A 151 6.93 -2.19 -9.04
C ARG A 151 7.64 -2.90 -7.89
N LEU A 152 7.59 -4.22 -7.88
CA LEU A 152 8.45 -5.03 -7.03
C LEU A 152 9.88 -4.91 -7.54
N GLU A 153 10.85 -4.77 -6.61
CA GLU A 153 12.26 -4.86 -7.00
C GLU A 153 12.64 -6.31 -7.35
N PRO A 154 13.56 -6.50 -8.30
CA PRO A 154 14.19 -7.80 -8.52
C PRO A 154 14.84 -8.31 -7.22
N THR A 155 14.64 -9.58 -6.90
CA THR A 155 15.25 -10.23 -5.71
C THR A 155 16.71 -10.63 -5.91
N GLU A 156 17.31 -10.34 -7.07
CA GLU A 156 18.68 -10.72 -7.40
C GLU A 156 19.67 -10.11 -6.39
N GLY A 157 20.38 -10.97 -5.65
CA GLY A 157 21.40 -10.58 -4.68
C GLY A 157 20.92 -10.41 -3.24
N ARG A 158 19.62 -10.60 -2.92
CA ARG A 158 19.17 -10.70 -1.52
C ARG A 158 19.59 -12.07 -0.98
N ALA A 159 20.46 -12.10 0.02
CA ALA A 159 20.79 -13.33 0.74
C ALA A 159 19.53 -13.84 1.44
N THR A 160 18.95 -14.93 0.92
CA THR A 160 17.89 -15.67 1.62
C THR A 160 18.55 -16.43 2.74
N ASN A 161 18.48 -15.93 3.97
CA ASN A 161 18.95 -16.73 5.09
C ASN A 161 17.93 -17.85 5.29
N ALA A 162 18.35 -19.11 5.36
CA ALA A 162 17.44 -20.25 5.60
C ALA A 162 16.62 -20.16 6.91
N ARG A 163 16.87 -19.15 7.75
CA ARG A 163 16.12 -18.82 8.97
C ARG A 163 14.91 -17.90 8.72
N ASP A 164 14.75 -17.35 7.52
CA ASP A 164 13.65 -16.44 7.16
C ASP A 164 12.39 -17.19 6.67
N ALA A 165 12.52 -18.48 6.33
CA ALA A 165 11.43 -19.35 5.87
C ALA A 165 10.34 -19.64 6.94
N ASP A 166 10.64 -19.44 8.23
CA ASP A 166 9.69 -19.62 9.34
C ASP A 166 8.94 -18.33 9.73
N ARG A 167 9.19 -17.20 9.04
CA ARG A 167 8.48 -15.95 9.34
C ARG A 167 7.10 -15.95 8.68
N ALA A 168 6.11 -16.30 9.49
CA ALA A 168 4.70 -16.17 9.14
C ALA A 168 4.38 -14.73 8.67
N TYR A 169 3.81 -14.63 7.46
CA TYR A 169 3.28 -13.44 6.78
C TYR A 169 4.31 -12.35 6.38
N GLY A 170 4.75 -12.39 5.11
CA GLY A 170 5.26 -11.24 4.38
C GLY A 170 6.78 -11.06 4.41
N ASP A 171 7.49 -12.02 3.81
CA ASP A 171 8.92 -11.90 3.51
C ASP A 171 9.16 -11.22 2.14
N ALA A 172 10.36 -10.68 1.98
CA ALA A 172 10.93 -10.09 0.76
C ALA A 172 10.96 -11.06 -0.45
N ASP A 173 10.73 -12.35 -0.22
CA ASP A 173 10.76 -13.41 -1.23
C ASP A 173 9.37 -13.82 -1.76
N THR A 174 8.31 -13.09 -1.37
CA THR A 174 7.00 -13.24 -2.01
C THR A 174 7.00 -12.65 -3.42
N ASP A 175 6.15 -13.18 -4.29
CA ASP A 175 5.96 -12.75 -5.67
C ASP A 175 4.87 -11.68 -5.81
N PHE A 176 4.46 -11.04 -4.71
CA PHE A 176 3.46 -9.98 -4.74
C PHE A 176 3.69 -8.97 -3.63
N VAL A 177 2.99 -7.84 -3.72
CA VAL A 177 2.82 -6.88 -2.63
C VAL A 177 1.38 -6.39 -2.59
N LEU A 178 0.80 -6.37 -1.40
CA LEU A 178 -0.49 -5.76 -1.10
C LEU A 178 -0.25 -4.47 -0.33
N VAL A 179 -0.80 -3.38 -0.84
CA VAL A 179 -0.78 -2.06 -0.22
C VAL A 179 -2.19 -1.51 -0.11
N GLY A 180 -2.33 -0.46 0.70
CA GLY A 180 -3.47 0.43 0.67
C GLY A 180 -3.04 1.80 0.18
N CYS A 181 -3.89 2.46 -0.58
CA CYS A 181 -3.65 3.85 -1.00
C CYS A 181 -4.81 4.73 -0.53
N THR A 182 -4.50 5.86 0.09
CA THR A 182 -5.48 6.86 0.53
C THR A 182 -5.21 8.17 -0.17
N VAL A 183 -6.23 8.75 -0.78
CA VAL A 183 -6.13 10.00 -1.55
C VAL A 183 -7.04 11.04 -0.92
N ALA A 184 -6.51 12.25 -0.67
CA ALA A 184 -7.27 13.36 -0.09
C ALA A 184 -6.82 14.71 -0.69
N PRO A 185 -7.73 15.52 -1.27
CA PRO A 185 -9.14 15.21 -1.61
C PRO A 185 -9.28 13.93 -2.45
N GLY A 186 -10.38 13.20 -2.26
CA GLY A 186 -10.60 11.86 -2.80
C GLY A 186 -10.40 11.73 -4.31
N PHE A 187 -9.94 10.57 -4.73
CA PHE A 187 -9.65 10.24 -6.13
C PHE A 187 -10.88 10.37 -7.03
N ASP A 188 -10.63 10.88 -8.23
CA ASP A 188 -11.56 10.96 -9.34
C ASP A 188 -10.77 10.81 -10.65
N PHE A 189 -11.29 10.06 -11.62
CA PHE A 189 -10.60 9.85 -12.90
C PHE A 189 -10.38 11.15 -13.69
N ARG A 190 -11.13 12.23 -13.40
CA ARG A 190 -10.87 13.56 -13.98
C ARG A 190 -9.51 14.15 -13.57
N ASP A 191 -8.92 13.64 -12.51
CA ASP A 191 -7.61 14.05 -12.01
C ASP A 191 -6.48 13.09 -12.40
N PHE A 192 -6.82 11.94 -12.99
CA PHE A 192 -5.88 10.90 -13.34
C PHE A 192 -5.31 11.13 -14.74
N GLU A 193 -3.99 11.15 -14.83
CA GLU A 193 -3.26 11.30 -16.08
C GLU A 193 -2.22 10.18 -16.22
N LEU A 194 -2.35 9.35 -17.25
CA LEU A 194 -1.33 8.36 -17.58
C LEU A 194 -0.20 9.01 -18.39
N ALA A 195 1.05 8.70 -18.05
CA ALA A 195 2.20 9.32 -18.66
C ALA A 195 2.35 8.97 -20.16
N GLN A 196 2.62 10.01 -20.96
CA GLN A 196 3.09 9.86 -22.33
C GLN A 196 4.62 9.79 -22.33
N ARG A 197 5.18 8.67 -22.81
CA ARG A 197 6.61 8.37 -22.74
C ARG A 197 7.48 9.50 -23.29
N ASP A 198 7.18 10.00 -24.49
CA ASP A 198 8.01 11.03 -25.13
C ASP A 198 7.97 12.37 -24.38
N ALA A 199 6.82 12.74 -23.82
CA ALA A 199 6.69 13.93 -22.99
C ALA A 199 7.52 13.82 -21.70
N LEU A 200 7.47 12.66 -21.02
CA LEU A 200 8.27 12.43 -19.82
C LEU A 200 9.77 12.35 -20.12
N LEU A 201 10.18 11.79 -21.26
CA LEU A 201 11.59 11.76 -21.67
C LEU A 201 12.13 13.17 -21.88
N ALA A 202 11.32 14.09 -22.39
CA ALA A 202 11.69 15.50 -22.53
C ALA A 202 11.76 16.21 -21.16
N GLN A 203 10.85 15.88 -20.23
CA GLN A 203 10.81 16.50 -18.89
C GLN A 203 11.90 15.96 -17.94
N PHE A 204 12.29 14.69 -18.08
CA PHE A 204 13.26 14.00 -17.24
C PHE A 204 14.38 13.34 -18.07
N PRO A 205 15.22 14.14 -18.75
CA PRO A 205 16.25 13.63 -19.66
C PRO A 205 17.34 12.80 -18.97
N GLU A 206 17.51 12.94 -17.65
CA GLU A 206 18.46 12.17 -16.84
C GLU A 206 17.90 10.82 -16.37
N HIS A 207 16.58 10.60 -16.49
CA HIS A 207 15.91 9.40 -15.98
C HIS A 207 15.26 8.56 -17.09
N GLN A 208 15.81 8.59 -18.31
CA GLN A 208 15.21 7.92 -19.47
C GLN A 208 15.02 6.42 -19.29
N ALA A 209 15.96 5.74 -18.63
CA ALA A 209 15.86 4.30 -18.40
C ALA A 209 14.62 3.97 -17.55
N LEU A 210 14.40 4.74 -16.48
CA LEU A 210 13.21 4.61 -15.62
C LEU A 210 11.94 4.94 -16.40
N VAL A 211 11.92 6.07 -17.11
CA VAL A 211 10.75 6.49 -17.89
C VAL A 211 10.37 5.41 -18.91
N ARG A 212 11.32 4.83 -19.64
CA ARG A 212 11.06 3.73 -20.59
C ARG A 212 10.55 2.48 -19.90
N ALA A 213 11.12 2.13 -18.74
CA ALA A 213 10.73 0.94 -17.99
C ALA A 213 9.35 1.05 -17.34
N MET A 214 8.92 2.26 -16.96
CA MET A 214 7.70 2.50 -16.21
C MET A 214 6.59 3.16 -17.02
N THR A 215 6.75 3.35 -18.33
CA THR A 215 5.68 3.80 -19.23
C THR A 215 5.28 2.66 -20.16
N ARG A 216 3.98 2.58 -20.49
CA ARG A 216 3.50 1.62 -21.50
C ARG A 216 4.08 1.98 -22.87
N ALA A 217 4.32 0.95 -23.69
CA ALA A 217 4.66 1.19 -25.08
C ALA A 217 3.45 1.86 -25.78
N PRO A 218 3.70 2.80 -26.71
CA PRO A 218 2.63 3.38 -27.52
C PRO A 218 1.91 2.34 -28.37
#